data_AF-W4V7P1-F1
#
_entry.id   AF-W4V7P1-F1
#
_cell.length_a   1.000
_cell.length_b   1.000
_cell.length_c   1.000
_cell.angle_alpha   90.00
_cell.angle_beta   90.00
_cell.angle_gamma   90.00
#
_symmetry.space_group_name_H-M   'P 1'
#
loop_
_entity.id
_entity.type
_entity.pdbx_description
1 polymer ?
#
loop_
_entity_poly.entity_id
_entity_poly.type
_entity_poly.pdbx_seq_one_letter_code
_entity_poly.pdbx_strand_id
1 'polypeptide(L)'
;MRHVHGPVYRDVYNRYSSYRFDPIESVEAFDESVFTTAEKAILDSVIKNFCCYSGKTLEKFTHLEKPWRHTRDGLPVDAHSNRVIPKELIGKYFVAVKEKFNMLTPGDIEVYSKAIFEQIN
;
A
#
# COMPACT_ATOMS: atom_id res chain seq x y z
N MET A 1 -11.36 6.05 13.80
CA MET A 1 -11.06 4.71 13.25
C MET A 1 -9.58 4.41 13.45
N ARG A 2 -9.29 3.12 13.68
CA ARG A 2 -8.12 2.60 14.39
C ARG A 2 -6.95 2.37 13.41
N HIS A 3 -5.92 3.19 13.48
CA HIS A 3 -4.75 3.05 12.59
C HIS A 3 -3.55 2.48 13.35
N VAL A 4 -3.74 1.28 13.93
CA VAL A 4 -2.63 0.44 14.43
C VAL A 4 -2.14 -0.49 13.31
N HIS A 5 -2.99 -0.78 12.32
CA HIS A 5 -2.77 -1.77 11.26
C HIS A 5 -2.31 -1.15 9.93
N GLY A 6 -1.64 -0.01 9.97
CA GLY A 6 -1.21 0.73 8.78
C GLY A 6 -2.10 1.91 8.36
N PRO A 7 -1.67 2.64 7.32
CA PRO A 7 -2.35 3.80 6.78
C PRO A 7 -3.63 3.39 6.06
N VAL A 8 -4.59 4.31 6.05
CA VAL A 8 -5.90 4.07 5.45
C VAL A 8 -6.25 5.22 4.53
N TYR A 9 -6.63 4.90 3.30
CA TYR A 9 -7.26 5.86 2.42
C TYR A 9 -8.73 6.01 2.85
N ARG A 10 -9.03 7.16 3.49
CA ARG A 10 -10.28 7.35 4.24
C ARG A 10 -11.53 7.13 3.40
N ASP A 11 -11.58 7.66 2.17
CA ASP A 11 -12.79 7.60 1.37
C ASP A 11 -13.10 6.17 0.90
N VAL A 12 -12.05 5.42 0.53
CA VAL A 12 -12.15 3.99 0.18
C VAL A 12 -12.57 3.18 1.40
N TYR A 13 -11.95 3.40 2.55
CA TYR A 13 -12.35 2.70 3.77
C TYR A 13 -13.79 2.99 4.15
N ASN A 14 -14.20 4.26 4.14
CA ASN A 14 -15.57 4.64 4.47
C ASN A 14 -16.58 3.96 3.53
N ARG A 15 -16.27 3.90 2.23
CA ARG A 15 -17.10 3.24 1.22
C ARG A 15 -17.30 1.75 1.47
N TYR A 16 -16.27 1.04 1.93
CA TYR A 16 -16.30 -0.43 2.05
C TYR A 16 -16.32 -0.95 3.51
N SER A 17 -16.27 -0.06 4.51
CA SER A 17 -16.16 -0.45 5.92
C SER A 17 -17.33 -1.27 6.46
N SER A 18 -18.51 -1.18 5.83
CA SER A 18 -19.69 -1.97 6.18
C SER A 18 -19.53 -3.46 5.90
N TYR A 19 -18.71 -3.83 4.90
CA TYR A 19 -18.46 -5.23 4.54
C TYR A 19 -17.68 -5.99 5.62
N ARG A 20 -16.92 -5.31 6.48
CA ARG A 20 -16.13 -5.92 7.56
C ARG A 20 -15.22 -7.05 7.05
N PHE A 21 -15.64 -8.31 7.21
CA PHE A 21 -14.92 -9.52 6.80
C PHE A 21 -15.61 -10.23 5.63
N ASP A 22 -16.80 -9.78 5.25
CA ASP A 22 -17.56 -10.32 4.15
C ASP A 22 -16.92 -9.91 2.81
N PRO A 23 -16.98 -10.76 1.78
CA PRO A 23 -16.51 -10.41 0.44
C PRO A 23 -17.21 -9.15 -0.07
N ILE A 24 -16.42 -8.26 -0.68
CA ILE A 24 -16.99 -7.10 -1.38
C ILE A 24 -17.74 -7.63 -2.61
N GLU A 25 -18.96 -7.15 -2.81
CA GLU A 25 -19.78 -7.52 -3.96
C GLU A 25 -19.08 -7.17 -5.27
N SER A 26 -19.15 -8.10 -6.22
CA SER A 26 -18.66 -7.86 -7.57
C SER A 26 -19.47 -6.77 -8.25
N VAL A 27 -18.78 -5.86 -8.94
CA VAL A 27 -19.41 -4.84 -9.77
C VAL A 27 -19.66 -5.45 -11.15
N GLU A 28 -20.91 -5.45 -11.63
CA GLU A 28 -21.29 -6.14 -12.89
C GLU A 28 -20.66 -5.53 -14.15
N ALA A 29 -20.28 -4.24 -14.10
CA ALA A 29 -19.59 -3.57 -15.21
C ALA A 29 -18.54 -2.60 -14.68
N PHE A 30 -17.31 -2.75 -15.13
CA PHE A 30 -16.23 -1.79 -14.96
C PHE A 30 -15.74 -1.36 -16.34
N ASP A 31 -15.78 -0.06 -16.62
CA ASP A 31 -15.23 0.49 -17.87
C ASP A 31 -13.72 0.62 -17.73
N GLU A 32 -12.98 -0.35 -18.26
CA GLU A 32 -11.52 -0.30 -18.20
C GLU A 32 -10.90 0.77 -19.12
N SER A 33 -11.68 1.41 -20.01
CA SER A 33 -11.17 2.46 -20.89
C SER A 33 -10.80 3.74 -20.15
N VAL A 34 -11.23 3.87 -18.87
CA VAL A 34 -10.82 4.96 -17.97
C VAL A 34 -9.33 4.94 -17.64
N PHE A 35 -8.63 3.82 -17.92
CA PHE A 35 -7.20 3.69 -17.70
C PHE A 35 -6.43 3.59 -19.03
N THR A 36 -5.31 4.30 -19.07
CA THR A 36 -4.30 4.13 -20.12
C THR A 36 -3.61 2.78 -20.02
N THR A 37 -2.99 2.32 -21.10
CA THR A 37 -2.16 1.10 -21.10
C THR A 37 -1.04 1.15 -20.05
N ALA A 38 -0.46 2.33 -19.82
CA ALA A 38 0.59 2.52 -18.81
C ALA A 38 0.04 2.37 -17.38
N GLU A 39 -1.13 2.94 -17.09
CA GLU A 39 -1.78 2.78 -15.77
C GLU A 39 -2.18 1.33 -15.52
N LYS A 40 -2.73 0.63 -16.52
CA LYS A 40 -3.04 -0.80 -16.43
C LYS A 40 -1.79 -1.62 -16.12
N ALA A 41 -0.68 -1.38 -16.81
CA ALA A 41 0.59 -2.06 -16.54
C ALA A 41 1.11 -1.84 -15.11
N ILE A 42 0.87 -0.67 -14.53
CA ILE A 42 1.21 -0.39 -13.12
C ILE A 42 0.30 -1.18 -12.19
N LEU A 43 -1.02 -1.14 -12.41
CA LEU A 43 -2.01 -1.87 -11.60
C LEU A 43 -1.75 -3.38 -11.63
N ASP A 44 -1.55 -3.95 -12.82
CA ASP A 44 -1.25 -5.37 -12.99
C ASP A 44 0.03 -5.78 -12.27
N SER A 45 1.05 -4.93 -12.32
CA SER A 45 2.30 -5.19 -11.59
C SER A 45 2.09 -5.16 -10.07
N VAL A 46 1.32 -4.20 -9.55
CA VAL A 46 0.99 -4.14 -8.11
C VAL A 46 0.20 -5.39 -7.70
N ILE A 47 -0.82 -5.77 -8.47
CA ILE A 47 -1.64 -6.95 -8.19
C ILE A 47 -0.76 -8.21 -8.15
N LYS A 48 0.05 -8.42 -9.19
CA LYS A 48 0.94 -9.58 -9.31
C LYS A 48 1.93 -9.69 -8.15
N ASN A 49 2.49 -8.57 -7.70
CA ASN A 49 3.62 -8.57 -6.78
C ASN A 49 3.24 -8.36 -5.30
N PHE A 50 2.02 -7.92 -5.00
CA PHE A 50 1.58 -7.67 -3.62
C PHE A 50 0.34 -8.48 -3.20
N CYS A 51 -0.58 -8.82 -4.11
CA CYS A 51 -1.81 -9.53 -3.74
C CYS A 51 -1.58 -11.01 -3.38
N CYS A 52 -0.37 -11.54 -3.59
CA CYS A 52 0.01 -12.87 -3.10
C CYS A 52 0.28 -12.90 -1.58
N TYR A 53 0.47 -11.74 -0.94
CA TYR A 53 0.76 -11.66 0.48
C TYR A 53 -0.51 -11.50 1.33
N SER A 54 -0.51 -12.08 2.53
CA SER A 54 -1.60 -11.92 3.49
C SER A 54 -1.74 -10.47 3.94
N GLY A 55 -2.93 -10.06 4.38
CA GLY A 55 -3.14 -8.73 4.98
C GLY A 55 -2.19 -8.44 6.16
N LYS A 56 -1.84 -9.46 6.96
CA LYS A 56 -0.87 -9.32 8.05
C LYS A 56 0.57 -9.12 7.57
N THR A 57 0.91 -9.72 6.44
CA THR A 57 2.20 -9.49 5.77
C THR A 57 2.29 -8.06 5.25
N LEU A 58 1.25 -7.57 4.56
CA LEU A 58 1.19 -6.20 4.03
C LEU A 58 1.15 -5.14 5.14
N GLU A 59 0.50 -5.43 6.27
CA GLU A 59 0.55 -4.61 7.49
C GLU A 59 2.01 -4.42 7.96
N LYS A 60 2.78 -5.52 8.05
CA LYS A 60 4.20 -5.47 8.43
C LYS A 60 5.04 -4.69 7.42
N PHE A 61 4.78 -4.84 6.11
CA PHE A 61 5.49 -4.06 5.08
C PHE A 61 5.33 -2.58 5.38
N THR A 62 4.08 -2.13 5.52
CA THR A 62 3.80 -0.71 5.73
C THR A 62 4.40 -0.19 7.04
N HIS A 63 4.52 -1.04 8.06
CA HIS A 63 5.16 -0.68 9.32
C HIS A 63 6.69 -0.46 9.20
N LEU A 64 7.34 -1.05 8.20
CA LEU A 64 8.74 -0.79 7.89
C LEU A 64 8.94 0.50 7.08
N GLU A 65 7.95 0.90 6.28
CA GLU A 65 8.04 2.04 5.39
C GLU A 65 8.22 3.36 6.17
N LYS A 66 9.13 4.22 5.68
CA LYS A 66 9.47 5.49 6.32
C LYS A 66 8.26 6.43 6.50
N PRO A 67 7.32 6.56 5.54
CA PRO A 67 6.18 7.45 5.71
C PRO A 67 5.32 7.12 6.93
N TRP A 68 5.09 5.83 7.18
CA TRP A 68 4.34 5.36 8.35
C TRP A 68 5.09 5.66 9.66
N ARG A 69 6.35 5.22 9.74
CA ARG A 69 7.17 5.40 10.96
C ARG A 69 7.34 6.86 11.33
N HIS A 70 7.65 7.71 10.34
CA HIS A 70 7.83 9.14 10.57
C HIS A 70 6.55 9.84 11.01
N THR A 71 5.41 9.51 10.39
CA THR A 71 4.13 10.13 10.77
C THR A 71 3.69 9.72 12.18
N ARG A 72 4.10 8.52 12.63
CA ARG A 72 3.80 7.97 13.96
C ARG A 72 4.89 8.19 15.00
N ASP A 73 5.90 9.00 14.70
CA ASP A 73 6.99 9.27 15.63
C ASP A 73 6.46 9.80 16.98
N GLY A 74 7.02 9.28 18.08
CA GLY A 74 6.58 9.56 19.45
C GLY A 74 5.26 8.90 19.89
N LEU A 75 4.64 8.03 19.08
CA LEU A 75 3.46 7.26 19.48
C LEU A 75 3.81 5.82 19.87
N PRO A 76 3.18 5.24 20.91
CA PRO A 76 3.24 3.81 21.17
C PRO A 76 2.83 2.95 19.97
N VAL A 77 3.33 1.72 19.90
CA VAL A 77 3.06 0.79 18.79
C VAL A 77 1.56 0.53 18.62
N ASP A 78 0.85 0.37 19.73
CA ASP A 78 -0.59 0.11 19.82
C ASP A 78 -1.46 1.38 19.82
N ALA A 79 -0.85 2.56 19.86
CA ALA A 79 -1.59 3.81 19.91
C ALA A 79 -2.32 4.09 18.59
N HIS A 80 -3.58 4.51 18.71
CA HIS A 80 -4.32 5.06 17.60
C HIS A 80 -3.73 6.41 17.16
N SER A 81 -3.77 6.68 15.86
CA SER A 81 -3.33 7.95 15.29
C SER A 81 -4.29 8.36 14.19
N ASN A 82 -4.67 9.64 14.16
CA ASN A 82 -5.40 10.26 13.04
C ASN A 82 -4.48 11.17 12.20
N ARG A 83 -3.16 11.14 12.44
CA ARG A 83 -2.19 11.93 11.71
C ARG A 83 -2.20 11.54 10.24
N VAL A 84 -2.28 12.54 9.36
CA VAL A 84 -2.26 12.35 7.91
C VAL A 84 -0.81 12.18 7.47
N ILE A 85 -0.53 11.14 6.67
CA ILE A 85 0.78 11.00 6.02
C ILE A 85 0.81 12.00 4.85
N PRO A 86 1.74 12.98 4.85
CA PRO A 86 1.84 13.93 3.75
C PRO A 86 2.18 13.23 2.43
N LYS A 87 1.55 13.66 1.32
CA LYS A 87 1.78 13.04 -0.01
C LYS A 87 3.24 13.18 -0.44
N GLU A 88 3.89 14.27 -0.04
CA GLU A 88 5.30 14.53 -0.30
C GLU A 88 6.20 13.48 0.37
N LEU A 89 5.81 12.99 1.55
CA LEU A 89 6.57 11.96 2.27
C LEU A 89 6.45 10.60 1.59
N ILE A 90 5.25 10.26 1.10
CA ILE A 90 4.99 9.06 0.30
C ILE A 90 5.79 9.13 -1.02
N GLY A 91 5.71 10.26 -1.72
CA GLY A 91 6.43 10.49 -2.96
C GLY A 91 7.94 10.37 -2.79
N LYS A 92 8.52 11.05 -1.78
CA LYS A 92 9.96 10.94 -1.46
C LYS A 92 10.38 9.50 -1.17
N TYR A 93 9.55 8.73 -0.45
CA TYR A 93 9.85 7.34 -0.16
C TYR A 93 9.90 6.49 -1.43
N PHE A 94 8.87 6.55 -2.28
CA PHE A 94 8.83 5.72 -3.48
C PHE A 94 9.82 6.17 -4.57
N VAL A 95 10.21 7.45 -4.61
CA VAL A 95 11.36 7.90 -5.42
C VAL A 95 12.66 7.22 -4.97
N ALA A 96 12.94 7.23 -3.67
CA ALA A 96 14.14 6.57 -3.13
C ALA A 96 14.11 5.03 -3.33
N VAL A 97 12.93 4.41 -3.24
CA VAL A 97 12.75 2.97 -3.56
C VAL A 97 13.04 2.72 -5.05
N LYS A 98 12.48 3.52 -5.94
CA LYS A 98 12.75 3.44 -7.39
C LYS A 98 14.24 3.51 -7.68
N GLU A 99 14.95 4.47 -7.08
CA GLU A 99 16.40 4.63 -7.25
C GLU A 99 17.18 3.45 -6.67
N LYS A 100 16.87 3.04 -5.43
CA LYS A 100 17.57 1.94 -4.74
C LYS A 100 17.49 0.62 -5.49
N PHE A 101 16.34 0.33 -6.10
CA PHE A 101 16.10 -0.92 -6.82
C PHE A 101 16.26 -0.76 -8.35
N ASN A 102 16.70 0.40 -8.82
CA ASN A 102 16.87 0.72 -10.24
C ASN A 102 15.63 0.35 -11.08
N MET A 103 14.44 0.75 -10.62
CA MET A 103 13.20 0.39 -11.30
C MET A 103 13.03 1.22 -12.58
N LEU A 104 13.04 0.52 -13.72
CA LEU A 104 12.88 1.08 -15.06
C LEU A 104 11.48 0.79 -15.62
N THR A 105 10.90 -0.33 -15.23
CA THR A 105 9.58 -0.80 -15.65
C THR A 105 8.68 -1.04 -14.43
N PRO A 106 7.34 -1.06 -14.61
CA PRO A 106 6.44 -1.39 -13.51
C PRO A 106 6.73 -2.76 -12.87
N GLY A 107 7.26 -3.73 -13.63
CA GLY A 107 7.56 -5.08 -13.15
C GLY A 107 8.69 -5.13 -12.11
N ASP A 108 9.61 -4.16 -12.13
CA ASP A 108 10.78 -4.14 -11.24
C ASP A 108 10.40 -3.95 -9.76
N ILE A 109 9.14 -3.58 -9.47
CA ILE A 109 8.59 -3.55 -8.11
C ILE A 109 8.61 -4.92 -7.42
N GLU A 110 8.69 -6.02 -8.19
CA GLU A 110 8.89 -7.38 -7.68
C GLU A 110 10.14 -7.49 -6.80
N VAL A 111 11.24 -6.83 -7.19
CA VAL A 111 12.49 -6.87 -6.42
C VAL A 111 12.30 -6.18 -5.07
N TYR A 112 11.56 -5.08 -5.04
CA TYR A 112 11.21 -4.40 -3.80
C TYR A 112 10.29 -5.26 -2.91
N SER A 113 9.24 -5.86 -3.48
CA SER A 113 8.28 -6.65 -2.69
C SER A 113 8.94 -7.89 -2.07
N LYS A 114 9.86 -8.55 -2.79
CA LYS A 114 10.68 -9.65 -2.26
C LYS A 114 11.65 -9.17 -1.17
N ALA A 115 12.37 -8.08 -1.41
CA ALA A 115 13.35 -7.56 -0.44
C ALA A 115 12.71 -7.06 0.87
N ILE A 116 11.49 -6.52 0.82
CA ILE A 116 10.76 -6.14 2.04
C ILE A 116 10.16 -7.37 2.75
N PHE A 117 9.76 -8.40 1.99
CA PHE A 117 9.31 -9.68 2.56
C PHE A 117 10.43 -10.38 3.34
N GLU A 118 11.64 -10.41 2.80
CA GLU A 118 12.81 -10.99 3.47
C GLU A 118 13.16 -10.27 4.78
N GLN A 119 12.85 -8.98 4.93
CA GLN A 119 13.14 -8.22 6.15
C GLN A 119 12.18 -8.51 7.31
N ILE A 120 11.01 -9.09 7.05
CA ILE A 120 9.99 -9.36 8.07
C ILE A 120 9.88 -10.84 8.47
N ASN A 121 10.70 -11.70 7.85
CA ASN A 121 10.76 -13.14 8.09
C ASN A 121 12.05 -13.52 8.82
#